data_AF-X1D172-F1
#
_entry.id   AF-X1D172-F1
#
_cell.length_a   1.000
_cell.length_b   1.000
_cell.length_c   1.000
_cell.angle_alpha   90.00
_cell.angle_beta   90.00
_cell.angle_gamma   90.00
#
_symmetry.space_group_name_H-M   'P 1'
#
loop_
_entity.id
_entity.type
_entity.pdbx_description
1 polymer ?
#
loop_
_entity_poly.entity_id
_entity_poly.type
_entity_poly.pdbx_seq_one_letter_code
_entity_poly.pdbx_strand_id
1 'polypeptide(L)'
;MKKFLTVLLVLVMLMGLVCIASAKVNLILWTKEGEEALDWNKSLIEEFMKANPNITIELVKKLNVEVLREDFLTASLAGAAPDILWTVSDHAGPFVAAGIVEAVDNFFDLNMYVDSAMDAVKLEGKYWGIPISNGNQLMLLYNKKLIAEAPKDTDELFTVGKKLTTGGNYALVWNQTEPFWLVPWLGGFKGKVFAEDGVTPTLNTPEMVATLKFLHDMKFNAKIVPLECDYDGAD
;
A
#
# COMPACT_ATOMS: atom_id res chain seq x y z
N MET A 1 -65.60 -5.04 26.59
CA MET A 1 -64.63 -6.16 26.54
C MET A 1 -64.20 -6.52 25.11
N LYS A 2 -65.11 -6.82 24.18
CA LYS A 2 -64.73 -7.21 22.80
C LYS A 2 -63.89 -6.17 22.03
N LYS A 3 -64.21 -4.87 22.14
CA LYS A 3 -63.46 -3.78 21.48
C LYS A 3 -62.05 -3.55 22.05
N PHE A 4 -61.83 -3.85 23.34
CA PHE A 4 -60.52 -3.73 23.99
C PHE A 4 -59.57 -4.88 23.60
N LEU A 5 -60.14 -6.08 23.40
CA LEU A 5 -59.37 -7.26 22.99
C LEU A 5 -58.90 -7.14 21.53
N THR A 6 -59.71 -6.53 20.65
CA THR A 6 -59.35 -6.31 19.24
C THR A 6 -58.22 -5.29 19.07
N VAL A 7 -58.18 -4.22 19.89
CA VAL A 7 -57.12 -3.21 19.84
C VAL A 7 -55.78 -3.77 20.36
N LEU A 8 -55.83 -4.61 21.41
CA LEU A 8 -54.62 -5.25 21.96
C LEU A 8 -54.00 -6.27 20.97
N LEU A 9 -54.83 -7.02 20.25
CA LEU A 9 -54.37 -7.98 19.23
C LEU A 9 -53.72 -7.29 18.01
N VAL A 10 -54.23 -6.12 17.60
CA VAL A 10 -53.64 -5.33 16.50
C VAL A 10 -52.32 -4.68 16.93
N LEU A 11 -52.19 -4.24 18.19
CA LEU A 11 -50.93 -3.71 18.74
C LEU A 11 -49.85 -4.79 18.91
N VAL A 12 -50.22 -6.02 19.28
CA VAL A 12 -49.28 -7.15 19.37
C VAL A 12 -48.85 -7.62 17.97
N MET A 13 -49.73 -7.54 16.96
CA MET A 13 -49.35 -7.80 15.56
C MET A 13 -48.45 -6.71 14.98
N LEU A 14 -48.62 -5.44 15.36
CA LEU A 14 -47.76 -4.33 14.95
C LEU A 14 -46.38 -4.34 15.64
N MET A 15 -46.25 -4.92 16.84
CA MET A 15 -44.94 -5.15 17.47
C MET A 15 -44.21 -6.40 16.92
N GLY A 16 -44.92 -7.30 16.21
CA GLY A 16 -44.33 -8.47 15.56
C GLY A 16 -43.66 -8.18 14.20
N LEU A 17 -43.80 -6.97 13.68
CA LEU A 17 -43.32 -6.53 12.36
C LEU A 17 -42.38 -5.32 12.49
N VAL A 18 -41.24 -5.44 13.18
CA VAL A 18 -39.92 -4.89 12.76
C VAL A 18 -38.85 -5.55 13.64
N CYS A 19 -38.67 -6.85 13.48
CA CYS A 19 -37.35 -7.45 13.68
C CYS A 19 -37.14 -8.31 12.45
N ILE A 20 -36.89 -7.65 11.31
CA ILE A 20 -36.18 -8.32 10.23
C ILE A 20 -34.83 -8.61 10.85
N ALA A 21 -34.65 -9.82 11.38
CA ALA A 21 -33.34 -10.29 11.76
C ALA A 21 -32.51 -10.20 10.50
N SER A 22 -31.65 -9.18 10.44
CA SER A 22 -30.77 -8.96 9.30
C SER A 22 -30.04 -10.26 9.05
N ALA A 23 -30.04 -10.73 7.79
CA ALA A 23 -29.42 -12.00 7.45
C ALA A 23 -27.97 -12.01 7.96
N LYS A 24 -27.53 -13.14 8.50
CA LYS A 24 -26.15 -13.27 8.96
C LYS A 24 -25.22 -13.18 7.75
N VAL A 25 -24.30 -12.23 7.78
CA VAL A 25 -23.28 -12.01 6.74
C VAL A 25 -21.93 -12.38 7.30
N ASN A 26 -21.19 -13.23 6.60
CA ASN A 26 -19.81 -13.56 6.95
C ASN A 26 -18.91 -12.98 5.85
N LEU A 27 -17.93 -12.16 6.23
CA LEU A 27 -16.97 -11.55 5.33
C LEU A 27 -15.58 -12.10 5.64
N ILE A 28 -14.77 -12.32 4.61
CA ILE A 28 -13.36 -12.71 4.71
C ILE A 28 -12.51 -11.51 4.28
N LEU A 29 -11.58 -11.08 5.14
CA LEU A 29 -10.61 -10.03 4.86
C LEU A 29 -9.21 -10.61 4.81
N TRP A 30 -8.50 -10.44 3.70
CA TRP A 30 -7.10 -10.81 3.58
C TRP A 30 -6.19 -9.59 3.69
N THR A 31 -5.07 -9.73 4.41
CA THR A 31 -4.05 -8.68 4.54
C THR A 31 -2.67 -9.26 4.83
N LYS A 32 -1.62 -8.45 4.70
CA LYS A 32 -0.23 -8.76 5.10
C LYS A 32 0.28 -7.91 6.26
N GLU A 33 -0.54 -6.99 6.81
CA GLU A 33 -0.08 -5.99 7.79
C GLU A 33 0.74 -6.59 8.95
N GLY A 34 1.70 -5.80 9.45
CA GLY A 34 2.59 -6.18 10.54
C GLY A 34 1.83 -6.44 11.85
N GLU A 35 2.46 -7.12 12.83
CA GLU A 35 1.78 -7.53 14.07
C GLU A 35 1.20 -6.36 14.87
N GLU A 36 1.94 -5.26 15.01
CA GLU A 36 1.45 -4.06 15.72
C GLU A 36 0.24 -3.43 15.03
N ALA A 37 0.27 -3.33 13.69
CA ALA A 37 -0.86 -2.85 12.91
C ALA A 37 -2.06 -3.81 13.00
N LEU A 38 -1.81 -5.12 13.03
CA LEU A 38 -2.86 -6.14 13.12
C LEU A 38 -3.66 -6.08 14.41
N ASP A 39 -3.05 -5.80 15.55
CA ASP A 39 -3.79 -5.75 16.81
C ASP A 39 -4.74 -4.54 16.88
N TRP A 40 -4.31 -3.41 16.33
CA TRP A 40 -5.20 -2.27 16.09
C TRP A 40 -6.31 -2.60 15.08
N ASN A 41 -5.99 -3.32 14.00
CA ASN A 41 -7.01 -3.70 13.01
C ASN A 41 -8.03 -4.66 13.59
N LYS A 42 -7.60 -5.61 14.43
CA LYS A 42 -8.50 -6.53 15.14
C LYS A 42 -9.43 -5.75 16.08
N SER A 43 -8.93 -4.75 16.81
CA SER A 43 -9.81 -3.96 17.68
C SER A 43 -10.89 -3.20 16.89
N LEU A 44 -10.53 -2.62 15.74
CA LEU A 44 -11.49 -1.98 14.84
C LEU A 44 -12.53 -2.99 14.29
N ILE A 45 -12.08 -4.18 13.88
CA ILE A 45 -12.97 -5.26 13.41
C ILE A 45 -13.92 -5.71 14.53
N GLU A 46 -13.43 -5.86 15.76
CA GLU A 46 -14.25 -6.21 16.92
C GLU A 46 -15.29 -5.14 17.25
N GLU A 47 -14.91 -3.87 17.23
CA GLU A 47 -15.84 -2.75 17.43
C GLU A 47 -16.92 -2.72 16.34
N PHE A 48 -16.52 -2.92 15.09
CA PHE A 48 -17.45 -3.03 13.97
C PHE A 48 -18.43 -4.19 14.16
N MET A 49 -17.96 -5.40 14.53
CA MET A 49 -18.84 -6.55 14.77
C MET A 49 -19.76 -6.36 15.99
N LYS A 50 -19.30 -5.63 17.03
CA LYS A 50 -20.16 -5.27 18.18
C LYS A 50 -21.29 -4.33 17.76
N ALA A 51 -21.00 -3.36 16.91
CA ALA A 51 -22.00 -2.43 16.36
C ALA A 51 -22.92 -3.10 15.33
N ASN A 52 -22.45 -4.15 14.66
CA ASN A 52 -23.16 -4.86 13.60
C ASN A 52 -23.25 -6.37 13.91
N PRO A 53 -24.09 -6.78 14.87
CA PRO A 53 -24.10 -8.16 15.40
C PRO A 53 -24.50 -9.25 14.40
N ASN A 54 -25.06 -8.86 13.24
CA ASN A 54 -25.38 -9.76 12.15
C ASN A 54 -24.20 -9.97 11.17
N ILE A 55 -23.08 -9.26 11.34
CA ILE A 55 -21.90 -9.36 10.48
C ILE A 55 -20.75 -9.97 11.28
N THR A 56 -20.07 -10.96 10.70
CA THR A 56 -18.80 -11.48 11.20
C THR A 56 -17.70 -11.26 10.17
N ILE A 57 -16.50 -10.92 10.61
CA ILE A 57 -15.33 -10.75 9.75
C ILE A 57 -14.25 -11.76 10.17
N GLU A 58 -13.81 -12.59 9.24
CA GLU A 58 -12.64 -13.44 9.37
C GLU A 58 -11.42 -12.72 8.79
N LEU A 59 -10.44 -12.41 9.64
CA LEU A 59 -9.19 -11.78 9.22
C LEU A 59 -8.12 -12.86 8.95
N VAL A 60 -7.62 -12.92 7.71
CA VAL A 60 -6.56 -13.85 7.29
C VAL A 60 -5.29 -13.07 6.99
N LYS A 61 -4.24 -13.33 7.77
CA LYS A 61 -2.90 -12.77 7.55
C LYS A 61 -2.14 -13.63 6.55
N LYS A 62 -1.53 -12.99 5.55
CA LYS A 62 -0.56 -13.58 4.62
C LYS A 62 0.87 -13.22 5.01
N LEU A 63 1.82 -14.03 4.56
CA LEU A 63 3.23 -13.93 4.98
C LEU A 63 3.88 -12.60 4.58
N ASN A 64 3.68 -12.19 3.33
CA ASN A 64 4.22 -10.94 2.79
C ASN A 64 3.30 -10.43 1.66
N VAL A 65 3.63 -9.26 1.12
CA VAL A 65 2.83 -8.58 0.10
C VAL A 65 2.71 -9.36 -1.20
N GLU A 66 3.78 -10.04 -1.65
CA GLU A 66 3.76 -10.84 -2.88
C GLU A 66 2.96 -12.12 -2.72
N VAL A 67 3.09 -12.83 -1.60
CA VAL A 67 2.27 -14.01 -1.29
C VAL A 67 0.80 -13.61 -1.22
N LEU A 68 0.47 -12.46 -0.62
CA LEU A 68 -0.89 -11.92 -0.62
C LEU A 68 -1.41 -11.69 -2.04
N ARG A 69 -0.60 -11.08 -2.92
CA ARG A 69 -0.95 -10.80 -4.32
C ARG A 69 -1.23 -12.08 -5.10
N GLU A 70 -0.32 -13.06 -5.01
CA GLU A 70 -0.38 -14.33 -5.72
C GLU A 70 -1.53 -15.21 -5.24
N ASP A 71 -1.71 -15.31 -3.93
CA ASP A 71 -2.83 -16.05 -3.33
C ASP A 71 -4.17 -15.42 -3.75
N PHE A 72 -4.29 -14.09 -3.69
CA PHE A 72 -5.53 -13.40 -4.07
C PHE A 72 -5.87 -13.64 -5.54
N LEU A 73 -4.89 -13.50 -6.43
CA LEU A 73 -5.07 -13.78 -7.86
C LEU A 73 -5.53 -15.22 -8.10
N THR A 74 -4.83 -16.18 -7.50
CA THR A 74 -5.11 -17.61 -7.65
C THR A 74 -6.50 -17.97 -7.09
N ALA A 75 -6.81 -17.50 -5.89
CA ALA A 75 -8.10 -17.74 -5.25
C ALA A 75 -9.26 -17.11 -6.03
N SER A 76 -9.08 -15.90 -6.56
CA SER A 76 -10.09 -15.22 -7.38
C SER A 76 -10.40 -15.99 -8.66
N LEU A 77 -9.38 -16.46 -9.38
CA LEU A 77 -9.56 -17.27 -10.58
C LEU A 77 -10.21 -18.63 -10.28
N ALA A 78 -10.06 -19.14 -9.05
CA ALA A 78 -10.70 -20.35 -8.57
C ALA A 78 -12.12 -20.13 -7.99
N GLY A 79 -12.61 -18.89 -7.93
CA GLY A 79 -13.91 -18.55 -7.33
C GLY A 79 -13.94 -18.63 -5.80
N ALA A 80 -12.80 -18.49 -5.14
CA ALA A 80 -12.61 -18.58 -3.70
C ALA A 80 -11.91 -17.33 -3.11
N ALA A 81 -12.07 -16.17 -3.75
CA ALA A 81 -11.54 -14.90 -3.27
C ALA A 81 -12.09 -14.52 -1.88
N PRO A 82 -11.32 -13.77 -1.06
CA PRO A 82 -11.91 -13.04 0.06
C PRO A 82 -12.88 -11.97 -0.43
N ASP A 83 -13.80 -11.55 0.45
CA ASP A 83 -14.70 -10.43 0.18
C ASP A 83 -13.96 -9.08 0.20
N ILE A 84 -12.93 -8.96 1.04
CA ILE A 84 -12.15 -7.73 1.21
C ILE A 84 -10.66 -8.05 1.11
N LEU A 85 -9.96 -7.28 0.28
CA LEU A 85 -8.50 -7.31 0.20
C LEU A 85 -7.93 -5.99 0.69
N TRP A 86 -7.17 -6.04 1.79
CA TRP A 86 -6.33 -4.92 2.20
C TRP A 86 -4.92 -5.17 1.67
N THR A 87 -4.54 -4.37 0.66
CA THR A 87 -3.23 -4.48 0.02
C THR A 87 -2.68 -3.13 -0.45
N VAL A 88 -1.55 -3.14 -1.15
CA VAL A 88 -0.88 -1.95 -1.70
C VAL A 88 -1.49 -1.54 -3.04
N SER A 89 -1.39 -0.26 -3.40
CA SER A 89 -2.10 0.33 -4.55
C SER A 89 -1.64 -0.23 -5.90
N ASP A 90 -0.35 -0.58 -6.04
CA ASP A 90 0.24 -1.10 -7.27
C ASP A 90 -0.31 -2.48 -7.69
N HIS A 91 -0.97 -3.19 -6.77
CA HIS A 91 -1.70 -4.42 -7.09
C HIS A 91 -2.98 -4.17 -7.90
N ALA A 92 -3.53 -2.95 -7.90
CA ALA A 92 -4.76 -2.64 -8.61
C ALA A 92 -4.65 -2.90 -10.12
N GLY A 93 -3.52 -2.54 -10.75
CA GLY A 93 -3.29 -2.72 -12.19
C GLY A 93 -3.56 -4.15 -12.68
N PRO A 94 -2.81 -5.17 -12.21
CA PRO A 94 -3.03 -6.55 -12.63
C PRO A 94 -4.41 -7.10 -12.23
N PHE A 95 -4.98 -6.67 -11.11
CA PHE A 95 -6.29 -7.16 -10.67
C PHE A 95 -7.45 -6.61 -11.51
N VAL A 96 -7.37 -5.34 -11.92
CA VAL A 96 -8.30 -4.72 -12.86
C VAL A 96 -8.22 -5.40 -14.21
N ALA A 97 -7.00 -5.60 -14.73
CA ALA A 97 -6.79 -6.30 -16.00
C ALA A 97 -7.33 -7.75 -15.97
N ALA A 98 -7.26 -8.42 -14.82
CA ALA A 98 -7.81 -9.76 -14.61
C ALA A 98 -9.33 -9.78 -14.34
N GLY A 99 -9.95 -8.63 -14.08
CA GLY A 99 -11.38 -8.53 -13.79
C GLY A 99 -11.81 -9.15 -12.45
N ILE A 100 -10.93 -9.14 -11.45
CA ILE A 100 -11.13 -9.81 -10.15
C ILE A 100 -11.38 -8.86 -8.97
N VAL A 101 -11.56 -7.57 -9.25
CA VAL A 101 -11.89 -6.52 -8.28
C VAL A 101 -13.05 -5.68 -8.82
N GLU A 102 -13.72 -4.96 -7.94
CA GLU A 102 -14.84 -4.06 -8.28
C GLU A 102 -14.44 -2.60 -8.06
N ALA A 103 -14.97 -1.71 -8.91
CA ALA A 103 -14.77 -0.28 -8.77
C ALA A 103 -15.59 0.28 -7.59
N VAL A 104 -14.98 1.18 -6.81
CA VAL A 104 -15.53 1.65 -5.54
C VAL A 104 -16.34 2.95 -5.65
N ASP A 105 -16.42 3.53 -6.85
CA ASP A 105 -16.97 4.87 -7.13
C ASP A 105 -18.37 5.11 -6.55
N ASN A 106 -19.21 4.07 -6.49
CA ASN A 106 -20.61 4.18 -6.05
C ASN A 106 -20.84 3.81 -4.57
N PHE A 107 -19.80 3.38 -3.86
CA PHE A 107 -19.93 2.88 -2.48
C PHE A 107 -19.48 3.89 -1.42
N PHE A 108 -18.64 4.86 -1.77
CA PHE A 108 -18.01 5.78 -0.81
C PHE A 108 -18.06 7.24 -1.29
N ASP A 109 -18.11 8.18 -0.35
CA ASP A 109 -17.87 9.60 -0.65
C ASP A 109 -16.36 9.82 -0.83
N LEU A 110 -15.92 9.84 -2.08
CA LEU A 110 -14.50 9.96 -2.40
C LEU A 110 -13.91 11.33 -2.05
N ASN A 111 -14.73 12.35 -1.78
CA ASN A 111 -14.26 13.68 -1.38
C ASN A 111 -13.69 13.72 0.05
N MET A 112 -13.86 12.63 0.82
CA MET A 112 -13.28 12.50 2.15
C MET A 112 -11.77 12.22 2.13
N TYR A 113 -11.21 11.89 0.97
CA TYR A 113 -9.84 11.44 0.81
C TYR A 113 -8.98 12.50 0.11
N VAL A 114 -7.67 12.47 0.37
CA VAL A 114 -6.73 13.37 -0.30
C VAL A 114 -6.45 12.90 -1.73
N ASP A 115 -6.37 13.85 -2.67
CA ASP A 115 -6.21 13.58 -4.10
C ASP A 115 -5.07 12.62 -4.41
N SER A 116 -3.89 12.83 -3.79
CA SER A 116 -2.70 11.99 -4.03
C SER A 116 -2.92 10.51 -3.69
N ALA A 117 -3.77 10.21 -2.71
CA ALA A 117 -4.05 8.83 -2.31
C ALA A 117 -5.09 8.20 -3.26
N MET A 118 -6.08 9.00 -3.68
CA MET A 118 -7.09 8.56 -4.64
C MET A 118 -6.50 8.33 -6.03
N ASP A 119 -5.56 9.16 -6.46
CA ASP A 119 -4.87 9.01 -7.74
C ASP A 119 -4.09 7.68 -7.83
N ALA A 120 -3.54 7.20 -6.71
CA ALA A 120 -2.79 5.94 -6.65
C ALA A 120 -3.65 4.69 -6.94
N VAL A 121 -4.96 4.78 -6.73
CA VAL A 121 -5.94 3.69 -6.96
C VAL A 121 -6.87 3.98 -8.13
N LYS A 122 -6.58 5.03 -8.91
CA LYS A 122 -7.36 5.44 -10.07
C LYS A 122 -6.79 4.81 -11.34
N LEU A 123 -7.60 3.98 -12.00
CA LEU A 123 -7.24 3.33 -13.26
C LEU A 123 -8.40 3.45 -14.24
N GLU A 124 -8.09 3.85 -15.47
CA GLU A 124 -9.07 4.00 -16.56
C GLU A 124 -10.28 4.88 -16.18
N GLY A 125 -10.03 5.91 -15.36
CA GLY A 125 -11.05 6.86 -14.93
C GLY A 125 -11.97 6.39 -13.78
N LYS A 126 -11.73 5.20 -13.22
CA LYS A 126 -12.46 4.65 -12.07
C LYS A 126 -11.53 4.45 -10.87
N TYR A 127 -12.10 4.33 -9.69
CA TYR A 127 -11.36 4.06 -8.46
C TYR A 127 -11.53 2.59 -8.07
N TRP A 128 -10.43 1.89 -7.78
CA TRP A 128 -10.42 0.43 -7.57
C TRP A 128 -10.03 0.03 -6.14
N GLY A 129 -10.04 0.99 -5.23
CA GLY A 129 -9.73 0.78 -3.83
C GLY A 129 -10.00 2.04 -3.03
N ILE A 130 -10.09 1.88 -1.70
CA ILE A 130 -10.24 2.99 -0.77
C ILE A 130 -8.94 3.14 0.02
N PRO A 131 -8.25 4.29 -0.09
CA PRO A 131 -7.02 4.52 0.64
C PRO A 131 -7.29 4.64 2.15
N ILE A 132 -6.59 3.84 2.93
CA ILE A 132 -6.62 3.90 4.41
C ILE A 132 -5.36 4.58 4.97
N SER A 133 -4.30 4.63 4.17
CA SER A 133 -3.05 5.30 4.46
C SER A 133 -2.44 5.79 3.14
N ASN A 134 -1.64 6.84 3.23
CA ASN A 134 -0.87 7.39 2.11
C ASN A 134 0.58 7.48 2.57
N GLY A 135 1.50 6.84 1.86
CA GLY A 135 2.87 6.64 2.34
C GLY A 135 3.77 5.93 1.34
N ASN A 136 4.77 5.21 1.85
CA ASN A 136 5.81 4.53 1.07
C ASN A 136 6.68 5.48 0.23
N GLN A 137 6.90 6.71 0.71
CA GLN A 137 7.80 7.67 0.06
C GLN A 137 9.25 7.34 0.42
N LEU A 138 10.14 7.35 -0.56
CA LEU A 138 11.57 7.27 -0.31
C LEU A 138 12.06 8.60 0.28
N MET A 139 12.75 8.52 1.41
CA MET A 139 13.28 9.67 2.14
C MET A 139 14.78 9.52 2.35
N LEU A 140 15.51 10.63 2.23
CA LEU A 140 16.89 10.69 2.68
C LEU A 140 16.91 11.00 4.18
N LEU A 141 17.16 9.98 5.00
CA LEU A 141 17.42 10.14 6.42
C LEU A 141 18.91 10.40 6.65
N TYR A 142 19.23 11.27 7.61
CA TYR A 142 20.62 11.57 7.96
C TYR A 142 20.82 11.65 9.46
N ASN A 143 22.01 11.22 9.90
CA ASN A 143 22.39 11.26 11.31
C ASN A 143 22.97 12.63 11.67
N LYS A 144 22.22 13.41 12.46
CA LYS A 144 22.63 14.75 12.92
C LYS A 144 23.92 14.80 13.74
N LYS A 145 24.34 13.65 14.30
CA LYS A 145 25.62 13.54 15.02
C LYS A 145 26.82 13.46 14.08
N LEU A 146 26.60 13.07 12.81
CA LEU A 146 27.64 12.96 11.79
C LEU A 146 27.71 14.22 10.91
N ILE A 147 26.54 14.79 10.57
CA ILE A 147 26.43 16.02 9.78
C ILE A 147 25.31 16.91 10.33
N ALA A 148 25.53 18.23 10.40
CA ALA A 148 24.54 19.13 10.99
C ALA A 148 23.29 19.30 10.10
N GLU A 149 23.50 19.42 8.80
CA GLU A 149 22.47 19.66 7.79
C GLU A 149 22.53 18.57 6.71
N ALA A 150 21.39 18.28 6.09
CA ALA A 150 21.34 17.39 4.94
C ALA A 150 22.10 18.00 3.74
N PRO A 151 22.78 17.19 2.91
CA PRO A 151 23.36 17.65 1.66
C PRO A 151 22.28 18.25 0.75
N LYS A 152 22.58 19.39 0.12
CA LYS A 152 21.63 20.10 -0.76
C LYS A 152 21.45 19.42 -2.10
N ASP A 153 22.48 18.73 -2.55
CA ASP A 153 22.54 18.05 -3.83
C ASP A 153 23.50 16.85 -3.75
N THR A 154 23.61 16.14 -4.87
CA THR A 154 24.49 14.98 -4.99
C THR A 154 25.97 15.35 -4.93
N ASP A 155 26.38 16.54 -5.36
CA ASP A 155 27.80 16.92 -5.34
C ASP A 155 28.28 17.15 -3.90
N GLU A 156 27.44 17.79 -3.09
CA GLU A 156 27.66 17.93 -1.65
C GLU A 156 27.64 16.57 -0.96
N LEU A 157 26.69 15.69 -1.32
CA LEU A 157 26.63 14.32 -0.78
C LEU A 157 27.92 13.54 -1.07
N PHE A 158 28.49 13.63 -2.27
CA PHE A 158 29.76 12.96 -2.58
C PHE A 158 30.94 13.57 -1.81
N THR A 159 30.96 14.90 -1.67
CA THR A 159 32.02 15.62 -0.97
C THR A 159 32.05 15.26 0.52
N VAL A 160 30.88 15.28 1.16
CA VAL A 160 30.72 14.89 2.56
C VAL A 160 30.89 13.38 2.73
N GLY A 161 30.33 12.60 1.81
CA GLY A 161 30.32 11.15 1.91
C GLY A 161 31.71 10.53 1.86
N LYS A 162 32.62 11.04 1.04
CA LYS A 162 34.03 10.61 1.03
C LYS A 162 34.74 10.80 2.37
N LYS A 163 34.29 11.74 3.21
CA LYS A 163 34.85 11.99 4.55
C LYS A 163 34.23 11.07 5.61
N LEU A 164 32.95 10.74 5.46
CA LEU A 164 32.21 9.92 6.42
C LEU A 164 32.42 8.42 6.21
N THR A 165 32.68 7.99 4.98
CA THR A 165 32.89 6.58 4.68
C THR A 165 34.25 6.10 5.18
N THR A 166 34.26 5.43 6.34
CA THR A 166 35.46 4.96 7.02
C THR A 166 35.19 3.70 7.83
N GLY A 167 36.15 2.78 7.87
CA GLY A 167 36.13 1.66 8.82
C GLY A 167 34.88 0.77 8.77
N GLY A 168 34.29 0.59 7.58
CA GLY A 168 33.05 -0.18 7.39
C GLY A 168 31.75 0.63 7.51
N ASN A 169 31.82 1.90 7.92
CA ASN A 169 30.70 2.83 7.84
C ASN A 169 30.64 3.46 6.45
N TYR A 170 29.44 3.64 5.93
CA TYR A 170 29.18 4.26 4.63
C TYR A 170 28.33 5.51 4.79
N ALA A 171 28.57 6.50 3.94
CA ALA A 171 27.86 7.78 4.00
C ALA A 171 26.43 7.71 3.49
N LEU A 172 26.14 6.76 2.60
CA LEU A 172 24.81 6.51 2.10
C LEU A 172 24.58 5.00 1.98
N VAL A 173 23.44 4.55 2.50
CA VAL A 173 22.97 3.17 2.44
C VAL A 173 21.52 3.17 1.97
N TRP A 174 21.15 2.15 1.20
CA TRP A 174 19.79 1.86 0.76
C TRP A 174 19.75 0.43 0.23
N ASN A 175 18.55 -0.15 0.09
CA ASN A 175 18.40 -1.46 -0.52
C ASN A 175 18.75 -1.43 -2.03
N GLN A 176 19.92 -1.93 -2.39
CA GLN A 176 20.45 -1.98 -3.76
C GLN A 176 19.88 -3.14 -4.60
N THR A 177 19.07 -4.02 -4.00
CA THR A 177 18.54 -5.22 -4.66
C THR A 177 17.15 -5.00 -5.26
N GLU A 178 16.48 -3.90 -4.91
CA GLU A 178 15.11 -3.62 -5.33
C GLU A 178 15.04 -2.40 -6.29
N PRO A 179 14.41 -2.53 -7.48
CA PRO A 179 14.32 -1.44 -8.46
C PRO A 179 13.60 -0.18 -7.96
N PHE A 180 12.74 -0.28 -6.94
CA PHE A 180 12.05 0.86 -6.34
C PHE A 180 13.03 1.98 -5.93
N TRP A 181 14.18 1.59 -5.36
CA TRP A 181 15.21 2.52 -4.92
C TRP A 181 16.01 3.17 -6.05
N LEU A 182 15.92 2.66 -7.28
CA LEU A 182 16.53 3.27 -8.47
C LEU A 182 15.71 4.45 -8.99
N VAL A 183 14.39 4.46 -8.77
CA VAL A 183 13.46 5.40 -9.40
C VAL A 183 13.80 6.88 -9.09
N PRO A 184 14.13 7.29 -7.84
CA PRO A 184 14.50 8.67 -7.57
C PRO A 184 15.76 9.11 -8.32
N TRP A 185 16.76 8.22 -8.46
CA TRP A 185 17.98 8.51 -9.20
C TRP A 185 17.69 8.74 -10.68
N LEU A 186 16.86 7.88 -11.29
CA LEU A 186 16.42 8.05 -12.67
C LEU A 186 15.71 9.39 -12.86
N GLY A 187 14.85 9.77 -11.92
CA GLY A 187 14.17 11.07 -11.91
C GLY A 187 15.15 12.25 -11.86
N GLY A 188 16.26 12.13 -11.11
CA GLY A 188 17.34 13.13 -11.09
C GLY A 188 17.99 13.35 -12.46
N PHE A 189 18.08 12.31 -13.28
CA PHE A 189 18.51 12.37 -14.68
C PHE A 189 17.37 12.70 -15.67
N LYS A 190 16.18 13.04 -15.16
CA LYS A 190 14.96 13.33 -15.93
C LYS A 190 14.46 12.14 -16.76
N GLY A 191 14.90 10.92 -16.43
CA GLY A 191 14.39 9.70 -17.03
C GLY A 191 13.01 9.31 -16.46
N LYS A 192 12.36 8.37 -17.14
CA LYS A 192 11.06 7.80 -16.72
C LYS A 192 11.08 6.28 -16.88
N VAL A 193 10.33 5.58 -16.04
CA VAL A 193 10.15 4.12 -16.13
C VAL A 193 9.24 3.77 -17.29
N PHE A 194 8.16 4.54 -17.47
CA PHE A 194 7.18 4.38 -18.54
C PHE A 194 7.09 5.65 -19.40
N ALA A 195 6.66 5.48 -20.64
CA ALA A 195 6.27 6.56 -21.53
C ALA A 195 5.01 7.29 -21.01
N GLU A 196 4.57 8.33 -21.72
CA GLU A 196 3.39 9.11 -21.32
C GLU A 196 2.07 8.30 -21.31
N ASP A 197 2.04 7.16 -22.01
CA ASP A 197 0.91 6.23 -21.97
C ASP A 197 0.80 5.46 -20.64
N GLY A 198 1.80 5.56 -19.76
CA GLY A 198 1.83 4.89 -18.46
C GLY A 198 2.05 3.38 -18.50
N VAL A 199 2.22 2.78 -19.69
CA VAL A 199 2.29 1.33 -19.86
C VAL A 199 3.47 0.85 -20.71
N THR A 200 4.05 1.70 -21.56
CA THR A 200 5.21 1.34 -22.40
C THR A 200 6.50 1.59 -21.63
N PRO A 201 7.32 0.56 -21.34
CA PRO A 201 8.57 0.75 -20.60
C PRO A 201 9.62 1.54 -21.41
N THR A 202 10.29 2.49 -20.77
CA THR A 202 11.32 3.36 -21.37
C THR A 202 12.69 3.17 -20.71
N LEU A 203 13.07 1.91 -20.49
CA LEU A 203 14.27 1.57 -19.70
C LEU A 203 15.58 1.62 -20.50
N ASN A 204 15.52 1.53 -21.83
CA ASN A 204 16.72 1.62 -22.68
C ASN A 204 16.93 3.04 -23.22
N THR A 205 17.23 3.97 -22.33
CA THR A 205 17.35 5.41 -22.63
C THR A 205 18.72 5.96 -22.22
N PRO A 206 19.20 7.04 -22.86
CA PRO A 206 20.42 7.73 -22.43
C PRO A 206 20.38 8.14 -20.95
N GLU A 207 19.22 8.53 -20.43
CA GLU A 207 18.98 8.91 -19.05
C GLU A 207 19.16 7.72 -18.09
N MET A 208 18.64 6.54 -18.45
CA MET A 208 18.88 5.31 -17.66
C MET A 208 20.36 4.94 -17.69
N VAL A 209 21.02 5.01 -18.85
CA VAL A 209 22.47 4.74 -18.95
C VAL A 209 23.28 5.71 -18.07
N ALA A 210 22.93 7.00 -18.07
CA ALA A 210 23.57 7.99 -17.21
C ALA A 210 23.34 7.69 -15.71
N THR A 211 22.12 7.31 -15.34
CA THR A 211 21.75 6.91 -13.98
C THR A 211 22.58 5.71 -13.51
N LEU A 212 22.66 4.66 -14.31
CA LEU A 212 23.43 3.45 -13.97
C LEU A 212 24.93 3.75 -13.87
N LYS A 213 25.47 4.59 -14.76
CA LYS A 213 26.87 5.06 -14.66
C LYS A 213 27.10 5.86 -13.38
N PHE A 214 26.18 6.73 -13.01
CA PHE A 214 26.28 7.53 -11.79
C PHE A 214 26.27 6.64 -10.53
N LEU A 215 25.36 5.67 -10.46
CA LEU A 215 25.30 4.71 -9.34
C LEU A 215 26.55 3.80 -9.32
N HIS A 216 27.02 3.36 -10.48
CA HIS A 216 28.28 2.64 -10.61
C HIS A 216 29.45 3.45 -10.04
N ASP A 217 29.59 4.71 -10.44
CA ASP A 217 30.70 5.57 -10.02
C ASP A 217 30.60 5.93 -8.53
N MET A 218 29.39 6.12 -8.00
CA MET A 218 29.15 6.28 -6.56
C MET A 218 29.73 5.11 -5.75
N LYS A 219 29.54 3.89 -6.26
CA LYS A 219 29.92 2.63 -5.63
C LYS A 219 31.39 2.28 -5.82
N PHE A 220 31.89 2.34 -7.04
CA PHE A 220 33.22 1.82 -7.39
C PHE A 220 34.31 2.90 -7.41
N ASN A 221 33.97 4.15 -7.74
CA ASN A 221 34.94 5.24 -7.83
C ASN A 221 34.95 6.09 -6.55
N ALA A 222 33.78 6.60 -6.14
CA ALA A 222 33.65 7.40 -4.93
C ALA A 222 33.63 6.55 -3.65
N LYS A 223 33.15 5.30 -3.76
CA LYS A 223 33.10 4.31 -2.66
C LYS A 223 32.38 4.85 -1.42
N ILE A 224 31.32 5.65 -1.62
CA ILE A 224 30.56 6.24 -0.50
C ILE A 224 29.38 5.37 -0.05
N VAL A 225 29.13 4.27 -0.76
CA VAL A 225 28.06 3.29 -0.51
C VAL A 225 28.67 1.88 -0.39
N PRO A 226 28.01 0.95 0.30
CA PRO A 226 28.49 -0.43 0.39
C PRO A 226 28.44 -1.16 -0.96
N LEU A 227 29.26 -2.23 -1.06
CA LEU A 227 29.28 -3.10 -2.23
C LEU A 227 27.97 -3.87 -2.41
N GLU A 228 27.29 -4.21 -1.33
CA GLU A 228 25.96 -4.83 -1.35
C GLU A 228 25.22 -4.33 -0.10
N CYS A 229 23.92 -4.10 -0.23
CA CYS A 229 23.07 -3.66 0.85
C CYS A 229 21.63 -3.99 0.49
N ASP A 230 20.97 -4.70 1.39
CA ASP A 230 19.54 -4.97 1.38
C ASP A 230 18.88 -4.20 2.53
N TYR A 231 17.64 -4.56 2.89
CA TYR A 231 16.94 -3.93 4.02
C TYR A 231 17.70 -4.09 5.34
N ASP A 232 18.23 -5.29 5.63
CA ASP A 232 18.96 -5.56 6.88
C ASP A 232 20.22 -4.70 7.02
N GLY A 233 20.83 -4.30 5.91
CA GLY A 233 21.99 -3.41 5.89
C GLY A 233 21.67 -1.91 5.85
N ALA A 234 20.42 -1.53 5.53
CA ALA A 234 20.00 -0.15 5.32
C ALA A 234 19.14 0.42 6.46
N ASP A 235 18.39 -0.43 7.15
CA ASP A 235 17.50 -0.08 8.28
C ASP A 235 18.24 -0.05 9.64
#